data_AF-O27233-F1
#
_entry.id   AF-O27233-F1
#
_cell.length_a   1.000
_cell.length_b   1.000
_cell.length_c   1.000
_cell.angle_alpha   90.00
_cell.angle_beta   90.00
_cell.angle_gamma   90.00
#
_symmetry.space_group_name_H-M   'P 1'
#
loop_
_entity.id
_entity.type
_entity.pdbx_description
1 polymer ?
#
loop_
_entity_poly.entity_id
_entity_poly.type
_entity_poly.pdbx_seq_one_letter_code
_entity_poly.pdbx_strand_id
1 'polypeptide(L)'
;MAQYYPGTSKVAQNRRNFCNPEYELEKLREISDEDVVKILGHRAPGEEYPSVHPPLEEMDEPEDAIREMVEPIDGAKAGDRVRYIQFTDSMYFAPAQPYVRSRAYLCRYRGADAGTLSGRQIIETRERDLEKISKELLETEFFDPARSGVRGKSVHGHSLRLDEDGMMFDMLRRQIYNKDTGRVEMVKNQIGDELDEPVDLGEPLDEETLMNKTTIYRVDGEAYRDDTDAVEIMQRIHVLRSQGGYNPE
;
A
#
# COMPACT_ATOMS: atom_id res chain seq x y z
N MET A 1 1.09 -18.71 -16.72
CA MET A 1 0.33 -17.57 -16.17
C MET A 1 0.21 -17.78 -14.66
N ALA A 2 0.59 -16.80 -13.84
CA ALA A 2 0.48 -16.92 -12.39
C ALA A 2 -1.00 -16.85 -11.95
N GLN A 3 -1.36 -17.59 -10.90
CA GLN A 3 -2.76 -17.70 -10.43
C GLN A 3 -3.10 -16.73 -9.29
N TYR A 4 -2.08 -16.30 -8.53
CA TYR A 4 -2.11 -15.34 -7.41
C TYR A 4 -3.00 -15.70 -6.20
N TYR A 5 -4.30 -15.95 -6.38
CA TYR A 5 -5.24 -16.16 -5.28
C TYR A 5 -6.47 -17.01 -5.70
N PRO A 6 -6.90 -18.01 -4.90
CA PRO A 6 -8.08 -18.82 -5.18
C PRO A 6 -9.40 -18.07 -4.93
N GLY A 7 -10.51 -18.57 -5.46
CA GLY A 7 -11.85 -18.05 -5.19
C GLY A 7 -12.57 -17.48 -6.40
N THR A 8 -13.90 -17.47 -6.35
CA THR A 8 -14.80 -17.06 -7.44
C THR A 8 -15.52 -15.73 -7.18
N SER A 9 -15.39 -15.19 -5.97
CA SER A 9 -15.94 -13.89 -5.58
C SER A 9 -15.28 -12.70 -6.29
N LYS A 10 -15.93 -11.53 -6.28
CA LYS A 10 -15.29 -10.28 -6.71
C LYS A 10 -14.10 -9.94 -5.82
N VAL A 11 -14.21 -10.15 -4.50
CA VAL A 11 -13.10 -9.97 -3.55
C VAL A 11 -11.87 -10.79 -3.98
N ALA A 12 -12.05 -12.07 -4.36
CA ALA A 12 -10.95 -12.91 -4.84
C ALA A 12 -10.36 -12.39 -6.17
N GLN A 13 -11.21 -11.92 -7.08
CA GLN A 13 -10.75 -11.31 -8.34
C GLN A 13 -9.95 -10.03 -8.10
N ASN A 14 -10.42 -9.14 -7.23
CA ASN A 14 -9.71 -7.90 -6.86
C ASN A 14 -8.34 -8.21 -6.25
N ARG A 15 -8.26 -9.24 -5.38
CA ARG A 15 -6.96 -9.71 -4.84
C ARG A 15 -6.01 -10.19 -5.94
N ARG A 16 -6.51 -10.87 -6.97
CA ARG A 16 -5.70 -11.28 -8.13
C ARG A 16 -5.25 -10.07 -8.95
N ASN A 17 -6.14 -9.10 -9.19
CA ASN A 17 -5.85 -7.88 -9.94
C ASN A 17 -4.69 -7.08 -9.29
N PHE A 18 -4.77 -6.84 -7.98
CA PHE A 18 -3.69 -6.16 -7.25
C PHE A 18 -2.35 -6.90 -7.34
N CYS A 19 -2.35 -8.24 -7.26
CA CYS A 19 -1.11 -9.02 -7.35
C CYS A 19 -0.56 -9.20 -8.76
N ASN A 20 -1.36 -8.97 -9.82
CA ASN A 20 -0.93 -9.21 -11.19
C ASN A 20 -0.24 -7.98 -11.80
N PRO A 21 1.07 -7.99 -12.08
CA PRO A 21 1.76 -6.81 -12.65
C PRO A 21 1.23 -6.39 -14.02
N GLU A 22 0.63 -7.33 -14.77
CA GLU A 22 0.00 -7.07 -16.07
C GLU A 22 -1.40 -6.44 -15.96
N TYR A 23 -1.97 -6.35 -14.76
CA TYR A 23 -3.21 -5.62 -14.53
C TYR A 23 -2.89 -4.14 -14.33
N GLU A 24 -3.40 -3.30 -15.22
CA GLU A 24 -3.33 -1.85 -15.11
C GLU A 24 -4.28 -1.36 -14.01
N LEU A 25 -3.70 -0.80 -12.95
CA LEU A 25 -4.46 -0.26 -11.82
C LEU A 25 -5.20 1.00 -12.26
N GLU A 26 -6.48 1.11 -11.91
CA GLU A 26 -7.25 2.30 -12.27
C GLU A 26 -6.71 3.54 -11.54
N LYS A 27 -6.32 4.56 -12.30
CA LYS A 27 -5.93 5.88 -11.79
C LYS A 27 -7.19 6.70 -11.48
N LEU A 28 -7.31 7.14 -10.23
CA LEU A 28 -8.48 7.84 -9.69
C LEU A 28 -8.23 9.32 -9.39
N ARG A 29 -6.97 9.74 -9.32
CA ARG A 29 -6.54 11.12 -9.05
C ARG A 29 -5.16 11.39 -9.63
N GLU A 30 -4.77 12.66 -9.67
CA GLU A 30 -3.42 13.12 -10.01
C GLU A 30 -2.86 13.88 -8.81
N ILE A 31 -1.64 13.56 -8.40
CA ILE A 31 -0.91 14.23 -7.32
C ILE A 31 0.47 14.61 -7.87
N SER A 32 0.86 15.87 -7.73
CA SER A 32 2.16 16.33 -8.24
C SER A 32 3.32 15.59 -7.56
N ASP A 33 4.46 15.47 -8.24
CA ASP A 33 5.65 14.82 -7.67
C ASP A 33 6.12 15.54 -6.39
N GLU A 34 6.00 16.87 -6.37
CA GLU A 34 6.26 17.71 -5.19
C GLU A 34 5.32 17.38 -4.02
N ASP A 35 4.03 17.19 -4.30
CA ASP A 35 3.06 16.84 -3.27
C ASP A 35 3.23 15.42 -2.74
N VAL A 36 3.69 14.47 -3.57
CA VAL A 36 4.10 13.14 -3.10
C VAL A 36 5.26 13.27 -2.10
N VAL A 37 6.27 14.08 -2.40
CA VAL A 37 7.40 14.35 -1.49
C VAL A 37 6.92 14.98 -0.19
N LYS A 38 6.03 15.98 -0.26
CA LYS A 38 5.42 16.63 0.92
C LYS A 38 4.64 15.65 1.79
N ILE A 39 3.81 14.78 1.20
CA ILE A 39 3.06 13.75 1.92
C ILE A 39 4.01 12.77 2.63
N LEU A 40 5.09 12.37 1.96
CA LEU A 40 6.09 11.46 2.52
C LEU A 40 6.86 12.09 3.69
N GLY A 41 7.23 13.37 3.60
CA GLY A 41 7.87 14.12 4.68
C GLY A 41 9.30 13.68 5.02
N HIS A 42 10.05 13.12 4.06
CA HIS A 42 11.43 12.64 4.26
C HIS A 42 12.52 13.65 3.86
N ARG A 43 12.18 14.55 2.95
CA ARG A 43 13.01 15.63 2.41
C ARG A 43 12.12 16.78 1.96
N ALA A 44 12.67 17.98 1.82
CA ALA A 44 11.96 19.09 1.20
C ALA A 44 11.93 18.93 -0.34
N PRO A 45 10.89 19.43 -1.04
CA PRO A 45 10.92 19.54 -2.50
C PRO A 45 12.16 20.32 -2.97
N GLY A 46 12.85 19.79 -3.98
CA GLY A 46 14.11 20.35 -4.51
C GLY A 46 15.38 20.02 -3.69
N GLU A 47 15.25 19.42 -2.51
CA GLU A 47 16.41 18.89 -1.77
C GLU A 47 16.99 17.66 -2.48
N GLU A 48 18.32 17.59 -2.57
CA GLU A 48 19.05 16.42 -3.08
C GLU A 48 18.73 15.17 -2.25
N TYR A 49 18.71 14.00 -2.89
CA TYR A 49 18.54 12.73 -2.19
C TYR A 49 19.73 12.46 -1.27
N PRO A 50 19.54 12.35 0.06
CA PRO A 50 20.66 12.04 0.93
C PRO A 50 21.08 10.58 0.77
N SER A 51 22.39 10.34 0.84
CA SER A 51 22.96 8.99 0.70
C SER A 51 23.26 8.36 2.06
N VAL A 52 23.09 7.04 2.15
CA VAL A 52 23.50 6.21 3.32
C VAL A 52 24.87 5.55 3.11
N HIS A 53 25.29 5.41 1.85
CA HIS A 53 26.61 4.93 1.44
C HIS A 53 27.01 5.60 0.10
N PRO A 54 28.30 5.54 -0.31
CA PRO A 54 28.71 6.02 -1.64
C PRO A 54 27.94 5.34 -2.78
N PRO A 55 27.85 5.95 -3.97
CA PRO A 55 27.34 5.27 -5.17
C PRO A 55 28.03 3.92 -5.40
N LEU A 56 27.30 2.93 -5.93
CA LEU A 56 27.85 1.57 -6.13
C LEU A 56 29.05 1.57 -7.09
N GLU A 57 29.09 2.48 -8.07
CA GLU A 57 30.22 2.63 -9.00
C GLU A 57 31.52 3.09 -8.30
N GLU A 58 31.41 3.66 -7.10
CA GLU A 58 32.56 4.11 -6.30
C GLU A 58 33.04 3.03 -5.31
N MET A 59 32.33 1.89 -5.22
CA MET A 59 32.70 0.79 -4.33
C MET A 59 33.59 -0.23 -5.05
N ASP A 60 34.69 -0.63 -4.39
CA ASP A 60 35.59 -1.68 -4.86
C ASP A 60 35.09 -3.06 -4.39
N GLU A 61 33.90 -3.45 -4.85
CA GLU A 61 33.30 -4.74 -4.50
C GLU A 61 33.98 -5.90 -5.24
N PRO A 62 34.27 -7.04 -4.57
CA PRO A 62 34.86 -8.21 -5.22
C PRO A 62 33.89 -8.86 -6.20
N GLU A 63 34.43 -9.62 -7.16
CA GLU A 63 33.64 -10.43 -8.11
C GLU A 63 32.61 -11.31 -7.38
N ASP A 64 31.34 -11.21 -7.79
CA ASP A 64 30.23 -11.98 -7.24
C ASP A 64 29.17 -12.20 -8.34
N ALA A 65 29.04 -13.45 -8.77
CA ALA A 65 28.14 -13.82 -9.85
C ALA A 65 26.66 -13.46 -9.56
N ILE A 66 26.23 -13.45 -8.30
CA ILE A 66 24.85 -13.06 -7.96
C ILE A 66 24.67 -11.56 -8.14
N ARG A 67 25.65 -10.75 -7.69
CA ARG A 67 25.60 -9.29 -7.85
C ARG A 67 25.55 -8.88 -9.31
N GLU A 68 26.33 -9.54 -10.16
CA GLU A 68 26.37 -9.28 -11.61
C GLU A 68 25.05 -9.63 -12.34
N MET A 69 24.30 -10.62 -11.83
CA MET A 69 23.02 -11.03 -12.42
C MET A 69 21.82 -10.20 -11.94
N VAL A 70 21.93 -9.47 -10.83
CA VAL A 70 20.82 -8.77 -10.19
C VAL A 70 20.97 -7.27 -10.33
N GLU A 71 20.30 -6.70 -11.33
CA GLU A 71 20.34 -5.26 -11.61
C GLU A 71 19.88 -4.42 -10.40
N PRO A 72 20.70 -3.53 -9.81
CA PRO A 72 20.25 -2.69 -8.72
C PRO A 72 19.20 -1.67 -9.17
N ILE A 73 18.22 -1.37 -8.30
CA ILE A 73 17.31 -0.22 -8.51
C ILE A 73 18.10 1.09 -8.47
N ASP A 74 17.58 2.16 -9.08
CA ASP A 74 18.30 3.41 -9.28
C ASP A 74 18.77 4.04 -7.96
N GLY A 75 17.93 4.00 -6.92
CA GLY A 75 18.29 4.50 -5.61
C GLY A 75 19.34 3.64 -4.89
N ALA A 76 19.46 2.36 -5.23
CA ALA A 76 20.55 1.53 -4.73
C ALA A 76 21.87 1.91 -5.40
N LYS A 77 21.87 2.12 -6.72
CA LYS A 77 23.04 2.61 -7.49
C LYS A 77 23.58 3.93 -6.93
N ALA A 78 22.70 4.87 -6.62
CA ALA A 78 23.06 6.17 -6.09
C ALA A 78 23.34 6.20 -4.59
N GLY A 79 23.06 5.11 -3.87
CA GLY A 79 23.27 5.02 -2.43
C GLY A 79 22.25 5.77 -1.57
N ASP A 80 21.05 6.04 -2.10
CA ASP A 80 19.95 6.73 -1.38
C ASP A 80 19.61 6.06 -0.05
N ARG A 81 19.15 6.82 0.95
CA ARG A 81 18.58 6.23 2.17
C ARG A 81 17.40 5.30 1.86
N VAL A 82 17.18 4.33 2.74
CA VAL A 82 15.92 3.58 2.79
C VAL A 82 14.90 4.39 3.60
N ARG A 83 13.75 4.67 3.00
CA ARG A 83 12.63 5.42 3.60
C ARG A 83 11.34 4.60 3.44
N TYR A 84 10.21 5.13 3.93
CA TYR A 84 8.96 4.38 3.97
C TYR A 84 7.72 5.20 3.57
N ILE A 85 6.69 4.49 3.12
CA ILE A 85 5.29 4.96 3.15
C ILE A 85 4.47 3.91 3.90
N GLN A 86 3.54 4.37 4.74
CA GLN A 86 2.70 3.50 5.56
C GLN A 86 1.22 3.88 5.41
N PHE A 87 0.39 2.88 5.17
CA PHE A 87 -1.06 3.02 5.02
C PHE A 87 -1.79 2.32 6.17
N THR A 88 -2.92 2.91 6.57
CA THR A 88 -3.97 2.24 7.35
C THR A 88 -5.18 2.10 6.44
N ASP A 89 -5.81 0.93 6.39
CA ASP A 89 -6.97 0.66 5.55
C ASP A 89 -8.18 0.29 6.43
N SER A 90 -9.30 0.98 6.24
CA SER A 90 -10.54 0.73 6.97
C SER A 90 -11.08 -0.66 6.66
N MET A 91 -11.53 -1.35 7.71
CA MET A 91 -12.31 -2.58 7.56
C MET A 91 -13.69 -2.32 6.94
N TYR A 92 -14.13 -1.07 6.82
CA TYR A 92 -15.34 -0.68 6.09
C TYR A 92 -15.01 -0.43 4.61
N PHE A 93 -14.73 -1.53 3.93
CA PHE A 93 -14.60 -1.65 2.48
C PHE A 93 -13.53 -0.77 1.81
N ALA A 94 -12.43 -0.45 2.49
CA ALA A 94 -11.27 0.14 1.81
C ALA A 94 -10.78 -0.79 0.68
N PRO A 95 -10.36 -0.24 -0.48
CA PRO A 95 -10.09 -1.04 -1.68
C PRO A 95 -8.91 -2.01 -1.47
N ALA A 96 -7.79 -1.51 -0.93
CA ALA A 96 -6.66 -2.31 -0.50
C ALA A 96 -6.77 -2.70 0.99
N GLN A 97 -6.05 -3.75 1.37
CA GLN A 97 -6.00 -4.27 2.74
C GLN A 97 -4.58 -4.78 3.07
N PRO A 98 -4.20 -4.95 4.35
CA PRO A 98 -2.80 -5.14 4.72
C PRO A 98 -2.08 -6.31 4.02
N TYR A 99 -2.62 -7.53 4.05
CA TYR A 99 -1.97 -8.66 3.35
C TYR A 99 -2.05 -8.55 1.83
N VAL A 100 -3.05 -7.83 1.29
CA VAL A 100 -3.19 -7.61 -0.15
C VAL A 100 -2.07 -6.69 -0.63
N ARG A 101 -1.82 -5.59 0.09
CA ARG A 101 -0.70 -4.68 -0.21
C ARG A 101 0.63 -5.43 -0.23
N SER A 102 1.00 -6.12 0.84
CA SER A 102 2.32 -6.78 0.89
C SER A 102 2.50 -7.87 -0.17
N ARG A 103 1.45 -8.64 -0.49
CA ARG A 103 1.51 -9.61 -1.61
C ARG A 103 1.70 -8.91 -2.95
N ALA A 104 0.90 -7.87 -3.21
CA ALA A 104 0.97 -7.10 -4.44
C ALA A 104 2.33 -6.40 -4.61
N TYR A 105 2.88 -5.84 -3.53
CA TYR A 105 4.15 -5.13 -3.56
C TYR A 105 5.30 -6.04 -3.96
N LEU A 106 5.34 -7.25 -3.41
CA LEU A 106 6.37 -8.24 -3.76
C LEU A 106 6.15 -8.89 -5.14
N CYS A 107 4.99 -8.70 -5.76
CA CYS A 107 4.75 -9.09 -7.15
C CYS A 107 5.09 -7.97 -8.15
N ARG A 108 4.81 -6.71 -7.81
CA ARG A 108 4.94 -5.56 -8.72
C ARG A 108 6.27 -4.81 -8.61
N TYR A 109 6.82 -4.68 -7.41
CA TYR A 109 7.91 -3.74 -7.14
C TYR A 109 9.22 -4.46 -6.80
N ARG A 110 10.33 -3.93 -7.33
CA ARG A 110 11.67 -4.45 -7.09
C ARG A 110 12.24 -3.86 -5.80
N GLY A 111 13.05 -4.64 -5.06
CA GLY A 111 13.76 -4.15 -3.88
C GLY A 111 12.85 -3.62 -2.76
N ALA A 112 11.72 -4.29 -2.52
CA ALA A 112 10.69 -3.87 -1.58
C ALA A 112 10.76 -4.69 -0.27
N ASP A 113 10.82 -3.99 0.87
CA ASP A 113 10.59 -4.57 2.19
C ASP A 113 9.17 -4.22 2.66
N ALA A 114 8.26 -5.21 2.72
CA ALA A 114 6.84 -4.99 3.01
C ALA A 114 6.41 -5.61 4.34
N GLY A 115 5.88 -4.79 5.25
CA GLY A 115 5.43 -5.19 6.58
C GLY A 115 3.91 -5.14 6.74
N THR A 116 3.30 -6.24 7.19
CA THR A 116 1.83 -6.34 7.39
C THR A 116 1.47 -6.39 8.87
N LEU A 117 0.65 -5.44 9.32
CA LEU A 117 -0.02 -5.47 10.63
C LEU A 117 -1.53 -5.29 10.43
N SER A 118 -2.34 -5.46 11.47
CA SER A 118 -3.79 -5.25 11.37
C SER A 118 -4.14 -3.79 11.06
N GLY A 119 -3.58 -2.84 11.83
CA GLY A 119 -3.91 -1.41 11.71
C GLY A 119 -2.96 -0.60 10.82
N ARG A 120 -1.96 -1.23 10.21
CA ARG A 120 -1.00 -0.55 9.34
C ARG A 120 -0.28 -1.53 8.41
N GLN A 121 0.06 -1.06 7.23
CA GLN A 121 0.90 -1.76 6.27
C GLN A 121 1.95 -0.80 5.73
N ILE A 122 3.19 -1.26 5.64
CA ILE A 122 4.35 -0.43 5.31
C ILE A 122 5.12 -1.03 4.14
N ILE A 123 5.74 -0.18 3.34
CA ILE A 123 6.81 -0.53 2.41
C ILE A 123 8.03 0.35 2.69
N GLU A 124 9.20 -0.28 2.81
CA GLU A 124 10.50 0.36 2.91
C GLU A 124 11.32 0.03 1.65
N THR A 125 11.88 1.06 1.00
CA THR A 125 12.78 0.92 -0.16
C THR A 125 13.61 2.20 -0.34
N ARG A 126 14.46 2.27 -1.36
CA ARG A 126 15.34 3.42 -1.63
C ARG A 126 14.53 4.66 -1.98
N GLU A 127 14.92 5.82 -1.46
CA GLU A 127 14.11 7.05 -1.43
C GLU A 127 13.54 7.46 -2.80
N ARG A 128 14.36 7.55 -3.87
CA ARG A 128 13.85 7.89 -5.21
C ARG A 128 12.95 6.83 -5.85
N ASP A 129 13.07 5.58 -5.44
CA ASP A 129 12.25 4.47 -5.95
C ASP A 129 10.93 4.40 -5.18
N LEU A 130 10.99 4.68 -3.88
CA LEU A 130 9.84 4.86 -3.02
C LEU A 130 8.94 5.99 -3.51
N GLU A 131 9.49 7.13 -3.93
CA GLU A 131 8.69 8.25 -4.46
C GLU A 131 7.87 7.84 -5.69
N LYS A 132 8.49 7.12 -6.65
CA LYS A 132 7.79 6.60 -7.84
C LYS A 132 6.67 5.62 -7.47
N ILE A 133 6.98 4.66 -6.59
CA ILE A 133 5.99 3.68 -6.10
C ILE A 133 4.85 4.39 -5.37
N SER A 134 5.19 5.36 -4.51
CA SER A 134 4.21 6.10 -3.70
C SER A 134 3.22 6.87 -4.57
N LYS A 135 3.66 7.43 -5.70
CA LYS A 135 2.76 8.08 -6.66
C LYS A 135 1.71 7.10 -7.18
N GLU A 136 2.10 5.90 -7.63
CA GLU A 136 1.14 4.86 -8.05
C GLU A 136 0.20 4.45 -6.89
N LEU A 137 0.75 4.27 -5.68
CA LEU A 137 -0.04 3.86 -4.51
C LEU A 137 -1.07 4.91 -4.09
N LEU A 138 -0.80 6.21 -4.29
CA LEU A 138 -1.69 7.31 -3.93
C LEU A 138 -2.67 7.66 -5.06
N GLU A 139 -2.26 7.55 -6.32
CA GLU A 139 -3.06 7.94 -7.48
C GLU A 139 -4.06 6.87 -7.93
N THR A 140 -3.83 5.61 -7.59
CA THR A 140 -4.63 4.48 -8.10
C THR A 140 -5.68 3.99 -7.10
N GLU A 141 -6.44 2.97 -7.50
CA GLU A 141 -7.37 2.21 -6.66
C GLU A 141 -6.75 1.51 -5.44
N PHE A 142 -5.43 1.55 -5.24
CA PHE A 142 -4.85 1.26 -3.92
C PHE A 142 -5.36 2.20 -2.83
N PHE A 143 -5.81 3.40 -3.18
CA PHE A 143 -6.08 4.47 -2.25
C PHE A 143 -7.48 5.07 -2.45
N ASP A 144 -8.22 5.10 -1.35
CA ASP A 144 -9.41 5.90 -1.16
C ASP A 144 -9.13 6.91 -0.04
N PRO A 145 -9.35 8.22 -0.24
CA PRO A 145 -8.93 9.22 0.73
C PRO A 145 -9.79 9.28 2.01
N ALA A 146 -10.93 8.58 2.07
CA ALA A 146 -11.74 8.48 3.29
C ALA A 146 -11.47 7.18 4.07
N ARG A 147 -11.25 6.07 3.36
CA ARG A 147 -11.14 4.70 3.87
C ARG A 147 -9.71 4.21 3.96
N SER A 148 -8.76 4.87 3.31
CA SER A 148 -7.33 4.66 3.48
C SER A 148 -6.65 5.92 4.01
N GLY A 149 -5.63 5.75 4.83
CA GLY A 149 -4.92 6.87 5.45
C GLY A 149 -3.41 6.70 5.41
N VAL A 150 -2.68 7.74 5.01
CA VAL A 150 -1.21 7.73 5.00
C VAL A 150 -0.68 8.13 6.38
N ARG A 151 -0.16 7.17 7.14
CA ARG A 151 0.08 7.33 8.59
C ARG A 151 1.34 6.62 9.05
N GLY A 152 2.43 7.35 9.29
CA GLY A 152 3.68 6.81 9.84
C GLY A 152 3.62 6.47 11.34
N LYS A 153 2.79 7.20 12.10
CA LYS A 153 2.54 6.97 13.54
C LYS A 153 1.08 7.23 13.90
N SER A 154 0.68 6.85 15.12
CA SER A 154 -0.70 7.02 15.62
C SER A 154 -1.73 6.46 14.63
N VAL A 155 -1.57 5.18 14.29
CA VAL A 155 -2.29 4.50 13.19
C VAL A 155 -3.68 3.98 13.56
N HIS A 156 -4.20 4.35 14.73
CA HIS A 156 -5.51 3.90 15.18
C HIS A 156 -6.59 4.38 14.19
N GLY A 157 -7.52 3.51 13.80
CA GLY A 157 -8.58 3.86 12.84
C GLY A 157 -9.18 2.69 12.06
N HIS A 158 -8.38 1.69 11.66
CA HIS A 158 -8.85 0.62 10.74
C HIS A 158 -10.12 -0.11 11.19
N SER A 159 -10.30 -0.27 12.50
CA SER A 159 -11.40 -1.00 13.12
C SER A 159 -12.43 -0.09 13.81
N LEU A 160 -12.31 1.22 13.64
CA LEU A 160 -13.23 2.19 14.22
C LEU A 160 -14.40 2.44 13.28
N ARG A 161 -15.54 2.81 13.86
CA ARG A 161 -16.64 3.41 13.10
C ARG A 161 -16.12 4.64 12.36
N LEU A 162 -16.62 4.83 11.14
CA LEU A 162 -16.43 6.05 10.38
C LEU A 162 -17.11 7.22 11.11
N ASP A 163 -16.64 8.45 10.87
CA ASP A 163 -17.32 9.65 11.35
C ASP A 163 -18.54 10.01 10.47
N GLU A 164 -19.21 11.11 10.80
CA GLU A 164 -20.43 11.56 10.11
C GLU A 164 -20.21 11.94 8.64
N ASP A 165 -18.97 12.18 8.23
CA ASP A 165 -18.60 12.48 6.84
C ASP A 165 -18.05 11.22 6.12
N GLY A 166 -18.12 10.05 6.74
CA GLY A 166 -17.66 8.78 6.17
C GLY A 166 -16.15 8.57 6.24
N MET A 167 -15.43 9.41 7.00
CA MET A 167 -13.97 9.36 7.12
C MET A 167 -13.53 8.38 8.20
N MET A 168 -12.43 7.67 7.93
CA MET A 168 -11.77 6.84 8.92
C MET A 168 -11.09 7.70 9.99
N PHE A 169 -11.36 7.39 11.26
CA PHE A 169 -10.71 8.05 12.40
C PHE A 169 -9.20 8.19 12.22
N ASP A 170 -8.66 9.39 12.43
CA ASP A 170 -7.24 9.69 12.55
C ASP A 170 -7.02 10.53 13.80
N MET A 171 -6.23 10.03 14.75
CA MET A 171 -5.89 10.75 15.98
C MET A 171 -5.20 12.10 15.69
N LEU A 172 -4.46 12.21 14.58
CA LEU A 172 -3.72 13.44 14.22
C LEU A 172 -4.44 14.28 13.16
N ARG A 173 -5.57 13.79 12.63
CA ARG A 173 -6.39 14.40 11.58
C ARG A 173 -5.56 14.91 10.40
N ARG A 174 -4.77 14.03 9.77
CA ARG A 174 -3.91 14.37 8.62
C ARG A 174 -4.69 14.56 7.33
N GLN A 175 -5.81 13.85 7.18
CA GLN A 175 -6.74 13.94 6.06
C GLN A 175 -8.05 14.55 6.55
N ILE A 176 -8.49 15.65 5.93
CA ILE A 176 -9.68 16.42 6.32
C ILE A 176 -10.66 16.45 5.16
N TYR A 177 -11.90 16.06 5.42
CA TYR A 177 -13.00 16.22 4.47
C TYR A 177 -13.48 17.67 4.47
N ASN A 178 -13.50 18.30 3.30
CA ASN A 178 -14.02 19.64 3.10
C ASN A 178 -15.48 19.56 2.62
N LYS A 179 -16.43 20.04 3.45
CA LYS A 179 -17.88 19.95 3.17
C LYS A 179 -18.34 20.85 2.03
N ASP A 180 -17.59 21.91 1.72
CA ASP A 180 -17.95 22.84 0.66
C ASP A 180 -17.59 22.27 -0.73
N THR A 181 -16.52 21.46 -0.80
CA THR A 181 -16.03 20.88 -2.06
C THR A 181 -16.35 19.40 -2.21
N GLY A 182 -16.64 18.69 -1.12
CA GLY A 182 -16.78 17.24 -1.09
C GLY A 182 -15.46 16.48 -1.25
N ARG A 183 -14.32 17.17 -1.16
CA ARG A 183 -12.98 16.61 -1.38
C ARG A 183 -12.23 16.43 -0.08
N VAL A 184 -11.26 15.52 -0.07
CA VAL A 184 -10.36 15.31 1.07
C VAL A 184 -9.03 15.98 0.80
N GLU A 185 -8.56 16.76 1.75
CA GLU A 185 -7.24 17.39 1.71
C GLU A 185 -6.32 16.76 2.76
N MET A 186 -5.10 16.44 2.36
CA MET A 186 -4.03 16.10 3.28
C MET A 186 -3.38 17.39 3.78
N VAL A 187 -3.65 17.74 5.04
CA VAL A 187 -3.18 18.97 5.68
C VAL A 187 -1.89 18.79 6.47
N LYS A 188 -1.46 17.54 6.63
CA LYS A 188 -0.24 17.13 7.34
C LYS A 188 0.44 15.99 6.60
N ASN A 189 1.76 15.88 6.68
CA ASN A 189 2.50 14.74 6.16
C ASN A 189 2.16 13.44 6.93
N GLN A 190 2.71 12.31 6.49
CA GLN A 190 2.40 11.01 7.11
C GLN A 190 2.79 10.90 8.59
N ILE A 191 3.79 11.66 9.07
CA ILE A 191 4.21 11.63 10.48
C ILE A 191 3.41 12.60 11.36
N GLY A 192 2.70 13.55 10.74
CA GLY A 192 1.75 14.47 11.40
C GLY A 192 2.20 15.93 11.48
N ASP A 193 3.26 16.31 10.76
CA ASP A 193 3.67 17.72 10.66
C ASP A 193 2.78 18.44 9.64
N GLU A 194 2.43 19.68 9.92
CA GLU A 194 1.58 20.51 9.05
C GLU A 194 2.29 20.78 7.71
N LEU A 195 1.52 20.71 6.62
CA LEU A 195 2.00 21.13 5.30
C LEU A 195 1.78 22.63 5.15
N ASP A 196 2.74 23.32 4.53
CA ASP A 196 2.60 24.75 4.21
C ASP A 196 1.38 24.99 3.31
N GLU A 197 1.13 24.07 2.38
CA GLU A 197 -0.04 24.04 1.51
C GLU A 197 -0.66 22.62 1.51
N PRO A 198 -1.97 22.49 1.79
CA PRO A 198 -2.67 21.20 1.74
C PRO A 198 -2.58 20.54 0.37
N VAL A 199 -2.57 19.20 0.36
CA VAL A 199 -2.60 18.41 -0.88
C VAL A 199 -4.00 17.88 -1.09
N ASP A 200 -4.62 18.19 -2.22
CA ASP A 200 -5.92 17.65 -2.61
C ASP A 200 -5.81 16.17 -3.01
N LEU A 201 -6.56 15.31 -2.34
CA LEU A 201 -6.62 13.86 -2.61
C LEU A 201 -7.87 13.45 -3.37
N GLY A 202 -8.70 14.41 -3.79
CA GLY A 202 -9.93 14.13 -4.51
C GLY A 202 -11.12 13.74 -3.62
N GLU A 203 -12.18 13.28 -4.28
CA GLU A 203 -13.41 12.86 -3.63
C GLU A 203 -13.25 11.44 -3.06
N PRO A 204 -13.86 11.14 -1.90
CA PRO A 204 -14.07 9.76 -1.46
C PRO A 204 -14.83 8.96 -2.52
N LEU A 205 -14.46 7.69 -2.70
CA LEU A 205 -15.25 6.75 -3.49
C LEU A 205 -16.62 6.53 -2.83
N ASP A 206 -17.66 6.45 -3.66
CA ASP A 206 -18.99 6.07 -3.19
C ASP A 206 -19.04 4.60 -2.73
N GLU A 207 -20.06 4.25 -1.95
CA GLU A 207 -20.20 2.90 -1.39
C GLU A 207 -20.29 1.82 -2.48
N GLU A 208 -20.95 2.09 -3.61
CA GLU A 208 -21.05 1.11 -4.70
C GLU A 208 -19.67 0.81 -5.31
N THR A 209 -18.87 1.85 -5.55
CA THR A 209 -17.52 1.72 -6.09
C THR A 209 -16.59 1.03 -5.09
N LEU A 210 -16.68 1.38 -3.81
CA LEU A 210 -15.95 0.68 -2.74
C LEU A 210 -16.29 -0.81 -2.70
N MET A 211 -17.58 -1.16 -2.76
CA MET A 211 -18.02 -2.56 -2.80
C MET A 211 -17.51 -3.32 -4.02
N ASN A 212 -17.37 -2.65 -5.16
CA ASN A 212 -16.81 -3.27 -6.37
C ASN A 212 -15.28 -3.42 -6.33
N LYS A 213 -14.56 -2.57 -5.58
CA LYS A 213 -13.08 -2.56 -5.52
C LYS A 213 -12.48 -3.22 -4.29
N THR A 214 -13.25 -3.37 -3.22
CA THR A 214 -12.78 -3.89 -1.94
C THR A 214 -12.16 -5.29 -2.05
N THR A 215 -11.19 -5.53 -1.18
CA THR A 215 -10.51 -6.83 -1.04
C THR A 215 -10.75 -7.48 0.33
N ILE A 216 -11.60 -6.87 1.18
CA ILE A 216 -12.04 -7.45 2.45
C ILE A 216 -13.34 -8.23 2.26
N TYR A 217 -13.43 -9.42 2.86
CA TYR A 217 -14.69 -10.16 2.96
C TYR A 217 -15.45 -9.72 4.21
N ARG A 218 -16.76 -9.51 4.10
CA ARG A 218 -17.66 -9.17 5.20
C ARG A 218 -19.06 -9.71 4.95
N VAL A 219 -19.84 -9.92 6.02
CA VAL A 219 -21.22 -10.44 5.91
C VAL A 219 -22.20 -9.46 5.27
N ASP A 220 -21.94 -8.16 5.39
CA ASP A 220 -22.65 -7.07 4.71
C ASP A 220 -22.03 -6.75 3.33
N GLY A 221 -21.15 -7.61 2.84
CA GLY A 221 -20.61 -7.61 1.47
C GLY A 221 -20.58 -9.04 0.91
N GLU A 222 -19.46 -9.46 0.32
CA GLU A 222 -19.22 -10.89 0.06
C GLU A 222 -18.58 -11.53 1.31
N ALA A 223 -19.24 -12.56 1.87
CA ALA A 223 -18.72 -13.25 3.04
C ALA A 223 -17.71 -14.33 2.66
N TYR A 224 -16.58 -14.42 3.39
CA TYR A 224 -15.51 -15.38 3.07
C TYR A 224 -15.99 -16.83 3.08
N ARG A 225 -16.94 -17.15 3.96
CA ARG A 225 -17.55 -18.48 4.07
C ARG A 225 -18.30 -18.93 2.81
N ASP A 226 -18.72 -17.99 1.96
CA ASP A 226 -19.47 -18.25 0.75
C ASP A 226 -18.54 -18.40 -0.48
N ASP A 227 -17.28 -17.94 -0.39
CA ASP A 227 -16.24 -18.21 -1.39
C ASP A 227 -15.56 -19.55 -1.10
N THR A 228 -16.30 -20.64 -1.31
CA THR A 228 -15.94 -22.00 -0.89
C THR A 228 -14.58 -22.46 -1.43
N ASP A 229 -14.22 -22.06 -2.65
CA ASP A 229 -12.93 -22.41 -3.26
C ASP A 229 -11.76 -21.75 -2.50
N ALA A 230 -11.94 -20.50 -2.06
CA ALA A 230 -10.95 -19.81 -1.24
C ALA A 230 -10.84 -20.41 0.16
N VAL A 231 -11.94 -20.93 0.73
CA VAL A 231 -11.94 -21.65 2.01
C VAL A 231 -11.26 -23.02 1.86
N GLU A 232 -11.57 -23.77 0.82
CA GLU A 232 -11.01 -25.09 0.54
C GLU A 232 -9.48 -25.02 0.47
N ILE A 233 -8.93 -24.08 -0.31
CA ILE A 233 -7.48 -23.94 -0.45
C ILE A 233 -6.82 -23.53 0.88
N MET A 234 -7.46 -22.67 1.69
CA MET A 234 -6.92 -22.31 3.00
C MET A 234 -6.88 -23.52 3.96
N GLN A 235 -7.94 -24.33 3.97
CA GLN A 235 -8.00 -25.58 4.75
C GLN A 235 -6.99 -26.61 4.24
N ARG A 236 -6.85 -26.75 2.91
CA ARG A 236 -5.85 -27.63 2.29
C ARG A 236 -4.44 -27.27 2.74
N ILE A 237 -4.07 -25.98 2.71
CA ILE A 237 -2.75 -25.51 3.19
C ILE A 237 -2.55 -25.86 4.67
N HIS A 238 -3.57 -25.66 5.51
CA HIS A 238 -3.50 -26.02 6.93
C HIS A 238 -3.25 -27.52 7.13
N VAL A 239 -4.00 -28.39 6.45
CA VAL A 239 -3.87 -29.84 6.59
C VAL A 239 -2.51 -30.32 6.09
N LEU A 240 -2.08 -29.90 4.90
CA LEU A 240 -0.79 -30.33 4.33
C LEU A 240 0.39 -29.87 5.20
N ARG A 241 0.34 -28.65 5.76
CA ARG A 241 1.37 -28.20 6.71
C ARG A 241 1.35 -28.99 8.02
N SER A 242 0.18 -29.39 8.49
CA SER A 242 0.04 -30.19 9.71
C SER A 242 0.58 -31.60 9.52
N GLN A 243 0.22 -32.25 8.42
CA GLN A 243 0.73 -33.56 8.03
C GLN A 243 2.25 -33.50 7.88
N GLY A 244 2.75 -32.59 7.04
CA GLY A 244 4.18 -32.41 6.79
C GLY A 244 5.01 -32.12 8.05
N GLY A 245 4.42 -31.41 9.03
CA GLY A 245 5.06 -31.14 10.32
C GLY A 245 5.12 -32.35 11.27
N TYR A 246 4.25 -33.35 11.07
CA TYR A 246 4.30 -34.63 11.76
C TYR A 246 5.22 -35.62 11.05
N ASN A 247 4.96 -35.84 9.75
CA ASN A 247 5.82 -36.58 8.82
C ASN A 247 5.65 -35.99 7.40
N PRO A 248 6.72 -35.77 6.61
CA PRO A 248 6.65 -35.13 5.30
C PRO A 248 6.06 -36.04 4.19
N GLU A 249 4.87 -36.60 4.44
CA GLU A 249 3.98 -37.32 3.51
C GLU A 249 2.86 -36.40 2.99
#